data_AF-A0A7C4MBQ7-F1
#
_entry.id   AF-A0A7C4MBQ7-F1
#
_cell.length_a   1.000
_cell.length_b   1.000
_cell.length_c   1.000
_cell.angle_alpha   90.00
_cell.angle_beta   90.00
_cell.angle_gamma   90.00
#
_symmetry.space_group_name_H-M   'P 1'
#
loop_
_entity.id
_entity.type
_entity.pdbx_description
1 polymer ?
#
loop_
_entity_poly.entity_id
_entity_poly.type
_entity_poly.pdbx_seq_one_letter_code
_entity_poly.pdbx_strand_id
1 'polypeptide(L)'
;MDKIIWVLGSKHSNAHKSVSWLSPFPNFSNCDVLVINLPLLEEEILKKRQEDLYREARRYIFDMLMAQKDVIVILSTNQNILSWLPIYPVINKVAPVKMKEDKGKMPWDAYLKTVEECDYYIREFDFRYIEALTDPRSKYHENYYFTETAKNSHYFLDIATELEIKNRAEQVIGACIRFIIRYGDGVLYERGTFVSGFITFLPPPTRVSFEEAIDLVINTLTGAEIAEPSPPWEDQIDLPGLKDINEKIQQKERDKEKIIKEIQELQTEKNNLVKFRRLLWTKGTPLENAVRDAFKFLGFSEIRKIREENLEDWVIEFKHVKQYQYGVFEIKGADERTSLADLTQCNKWVEDYMLEDKKTKGIFVTNQYRLEDPRKSLKKREQFAQNEIRYAETREICILPSHEILYAVVEKLKGNPNITREFIENKIANAKGLCKFSES
;
A
#
# COMPACT_ATOMS: atom_id res chain seq x y z
N MET A 1 21.76 21.06 -5.45
CA MET A 1 21.62 19.59 -5.39
C MET A 1 21.00 19.17 -6.69
N ASP A 2 21.62 18.23 -7.38
CA ASP A 2 21.09 17.71 -8.64
C ASP A 2 19.76 16.99 -8.35
N LYS A 3 18.70 17.36 -9.08
CA LYS A 3 17.38 16.73 -8.91
C LYS A 3 17.47 15.27 -9.34
N ILE A 4 16.97 14.36 -8.51
CA ILE A 4 16.84 12.94 -8.88
C ILE A 4 15.67 12.80 -9.86
N ILE A 5 15.96 12.47 -11.10
CA ILE A 5 14.96 12.38 -12.19
C ILE A 5 14.71 10.92 -12.54
N TRP A 6 13.45 10.47 -12.43
CA TRP A 6 13.02 9.16 -12.88
C TRP A 6 12.12 9.27 -14.11
N VAL A 7 12.16 8.27 -14.98
CA VAL A 7 11.28 8.17 -16.15
C VAL A 7 10.46 6.90 -16.06
N LEU A 8 9.15 7.00 -16.29
CA LEU A 8 8.22 5.89 -16.36
C LEU A 8 7.76 5.69 -17.81
N GLY A 9 8.01 4.50 -18.35
CA GLY A 9 7.51 4.05 -19.65
C GLY A 9 8.57 3.92 -20.75
N SER A 10 9.74 4.54 -20.60
CA SER A 10 10.85 4.48 -21.56
C SER A 10 12.22 4.49 -20.87
N LYS A 11 13.26 4.05 -21.57
CA LYS A 11 14.64 4.01 -21.07
C LYS A 11 15.43 5.23 -21.53
N HIS A 12 16.10 5.90 -20.60
CA HIS A 12 16.86 7.12 -20.85
C HIS A 12 18.18 7.09 -20.06
N SER A 13 19.30 7.34 -20.74
CA SER A 13 20.64 7.35 -20.14
C SER A 13 20.83 8.52 -19.18
N ASN A 14 20.21 9.66 -19.45
CA ASN A 14 20.32 10.87 -18.63
C ASN A 14 19.34 10.88 -17.43
N ALA A 15 18.48 9.86 -17.31
CA ALA A 15 17.64 9.68 -16.14
C ALA A 15 18.39 8.88 -15.07
N HIS A 16 18.17 9.23 -13.79
CA HIS A 16 18.73 8.46 -12.67
C HIS A 16 18.13 7.06 -12.58
N LYS A 17 16.90 6.89 -13.09
CA LYS A 17 16.22 5.60 -13.18
C LYS A 17 15.16 5.62 -14.27
N SER A 18 15.09 4.53 -15.05
CA SER A 18 13.97 4.25 -15.95
C SER A 18 13.16 3.07 -15.46
N VAL A 19 11.84 3.22 -15.43
CA VAL A 19 10.88 2.22 -14.94
C VAL A 19 10.03 1.77 -16.11
N SER A 20 9.98 0.45 -16.35
CA SER A 20 9.13 -0.13 -17.40
C SER A 20 7.67 -0.19 -16.95
N TRP A 21 6.74 0.00 -17.89
CA TRP A 21 5.31 -0.27 -17.71
C TRP A 21 4.98 -1.73 -17.35
N LEU A 22 5.94 -2.66 -17.42
CA LEU A 22 5.78 -4.08 -17.08
C LEU A 22 6.45 -4.47 -15.75
N SER A 23 7.28 -3.61 -15.15
CA SER A 23 7.92 -3.86 -13.85
C SER A 23 7.07 -3.35 -12.69
N PRO A 24 7.15 -3.94 -11.48
CA PRO A 24 6.51 -3.36 -10.29
C PRO A 24 6.92 -1.89 -10.10
N PHE A 25 5.97 -1.04 -9.72
CA PHE A 25 6.27 0.38 -9.55
C PHE A 25 7.08 0.60 -8.26
N PRO A 26 8.28 1.19 -8.34
CA PRO A 26 8.95 1.64 -7.13
C PRO A 26 8.15 2.79 -6.51
N ASN A 27 8.30 2.99 -5.20
CA ASN A 27 7.80 4.21 -4.57
C ASN A 27 8.45 5.43 -5.23
N PHE A 28 7.66 6.20 -5.97
CA PHE A 28 8.14 7.34 -6.74
C PHE A 28 8.56 8.53 -5.86
N SER A 29 8.16 8.55 -4.57
CA SER A 29 8.60 9.57 -3.61
C SER A 29 10.11 9.60 -3.38
N ASN A 30 10.87 8.64 -3.91
CA ASN A 30 12.34 8.61 -3.88
C ASN A 30 13.02 9.45 -4.98
N CYS A 31 12.27 9.95 -5.97
CA CYS A 31 12.80 10.90 -6.96
C CYS A 31 12.27 12.32 -6.69
N ASP A 32 12.90 13.35 -7.23
CA ASP A 32 12.46 14.75 -7.13
C ASP A 32 11.57 15.15 -8.31
N VAL A 33 11.81 14.52 -9.47
CA VAL A 33 10.98 14.69 -10.66
C VAL A 33 10.67 13.33 -11.28
N LEU A 34 9.39 13.08 -11.57
CA LEU A 34 8.94 11.92 -12.32
C LEU A 34 8.44 12.35 -13.70
N VAL A 35 9.06 11.85 -14.76
CA VAL A 35 8.61 12.03 -16.15
C VAL A 35 7.82 10.78 -16.57
N ILE A 36 6.59 10.94 -17.05
CA ILE A 36 5.68 9.85 -17.41
C ILE A 36 5.41 9.88 -18.92
N ASN A 37 5.79 8.81 -19.61
CA ASN A 37 5.56 8.62 -21.03
C ASN A 37 4.26 7.85 -21.28
N LEU A 38 3.11 8.55 -21.22
CA LEU A 38 1.80 7.92 -21.43
C LEU A 38 1.53 7.41 -22.85
N PRO A 39 2.04 8.02 -23.93
CA PRO A 39 1.82 7.50 -25.28
C PRO A 39 2.23 6.04 -25.47
N LEU A 40 3.27 5.58 -24.76
CA LEU A 40 3.73 4.18 -24.80
C LEU A 40 2.93 3.23 -23.90
N LEU A 41 1.95 3.71 -23.15
CA LEU A 41 1.09 2.84 -22.34
C LEU A 41 -0.04 2.28 -23.22
N GLU A 42 0.12 1.06 -23.69
CA GLU A 42 -0.90 0.38 -24.51
C GLU A 42 -2.14 0.00 -23.69
N GLU A 43 -3.33 0.00 -24.32
CA GLU A 43 -4.58 -0.42 -23.66
C GLU A 43 -4.54 -1.86 -23.15
N GLU A 44 -3.82 -2.76 -23.82
CA GLU A 44 -3.66 -4.14 -23.36
C GLU A 44 -2.86 -4.22 -22.06
N ILE A 45 -1.82 -3.40 -21.93
CA ILE A 45 -1.03 -3.29 -20.70
C ILE A 45 -1.90 -2.69 -19.60
N LEU A 46 -2.68 -1.65 -19.90
CA LEU A 46 -3.62 -1.04 -18.96
C LEU A 46 -4.66 -2.04 -18.46
N LYS A 47 -5.24 -2.87 -19.34
CA LYS A 47 -6.20 -3.93 -18.98
C LYS A 47 -5.57 -4.99 -18.09
N LYS A 48 -4.35 -5.44 -18.39
CA LYS A 48 -3.64 -6.46 -17.60
C LYS A 48 -3.22 -5.98 -16.21
N ARG A 49 -2.96 -4.67 -16.07
CA ARG A 49 -2.34 -4.06 -14.88
C ARG A 49 -3.30 -3.13 -14.14
N GLN A 50 -4.59 -3.21 -14.45
CA GLN A 50 -5.60 -2.24 -14.06
C GLN A 50 -5.56 -1.96 -12.55
N GLU A 51 -5.60 -3.00 -11.72
CA GLU A 51 -5.61 -2.82 -10.26
C GLU A 51 -4.34 -2.15 -9.70
N ASP A 52 -3.16 -2.55 -10.18
CA ASP A 52 -1.87 -2.03 -9.72
C ASP A 52 -1.62 -0.58 -10.18
N LEU A 53 -1.93 -0.27 -11.45
CA LEU A 53 -1.81 1.08 -12.02
C LEU A 53 -2.75 2.07 -11.33
N TYR A 54 -4.03 1.69 -11.14
CA TYR A 54 -5.02 2.58 -10.54
C TYR A 54 -4.80 2.81 -9.05
N ARG A 55 -4.26 1.83 -8.32
CA ARG A 55 -4.09 1.96 -6.86
C ARG A 55 -2.70 2.43 -6.45
N GLU A 56 -1.65 1.78 -6.91
CA GLU A 56 -0.31 2.00 -6.36
C GLU A 56 0.41 3.17 -7.05
N ALA A 57 0.47 3.18 -8.39
CA ALA A 57 1.14 4.26 -9.13
C ALA A 57 0.44 5.61 -8.92
N ARG A 58 -0.89 5.64 -9.04
CA ARG A 58 -1.70 6.83 -8.76
C ARG A 58 -1.42 7.40 -7.37
N ARG A 59 -1.30 6.49 -6.39
CA ARG A 59 -1.01 6.86 -5.01
C ARG A 59 0.38 7.45 -4.85
N TYR A 60 1.41 6.81 -5.41
CA TYR A 60 2.78 7.32 -5.35
C TYR A 60 2.93 8.69 -6.02
N ILE A 61 2.27 8.92 -7.16
CA ILE A 61 2.25 10.23 -7.81
C ILE A 61 1.57 11.27 -6.92
N PHE A 62 0.44 10.92 -6.29
CA PHE A 62 -0.22 11.79 -5.34
C PHE A 62 0.69 12.12 -4.14
N ASP A 63 1.34 11.12 -3.54
CA ASP A 63 2.25 11.31 -2.42
C ASP A 63 3.46 12.18 -2.80
N MET A 64 3.96 12.07 -4.04
CA MET A 64 4.98 12.99 -4.58
C MET A 64 4.49 14.43 -4.60
N LEU A 65 3.29 14.68 -5.14
CA LEU A 65 2.71 16.02 -5.20
C LEU A 65 2.47 16.58 -3.78
N MET A 66 2.05 15.73 -2.83
CA MET A 66 1.92 16.09 -1.42
C MET A 66 3.27 16.40 -0.75
N ALA A 67 4.35 15.77 -1.23
CA ALA A 67 5.72 16.05 -0.81
C ALA A 67 6.37 17.23 -1.56
N GLN A 68 5.59 18.00 -2.32
CA GLN A 68 6.05 19.17 -3.09
C GLN A 68 7.10 18.82 -4.17
N LYS A 69 6.96 17.63 -4.77
CA LYS A 69 7.81 17.15 -5.87
C LYS A 69 7.08 17.28 -7.20
N ASP A 70 7.86 17.33 -8.28
CA ASP A 70 7.33 17.64 -9.61
C ASP A 70 7.02 16.38 -10.41
N VAL A 71 5.96 16.43 -11.20
CA VAL A 71 5.55 15.38 -12.13
C VAL A 71 5.39 15.99 -13.52
N ILE A 72 5.98 15.38 -14.52
CA ILE A 72 5.84 15.79 -15.92
C ILE A 72 5.23 14.64 -16.69
N VAL A 73 4.17 14.91 -17.43
CA VAL A 73 3.38 13.93 -18.16
C VAL A 73 3.41 14.29 -19.63
N ILE A 74 3.97 13.42 -20.46
CA ILE A 74 3.73 13.47 -21.90
C ILE A 74 2.33 12.89 -22.11
N LEU A 75 1.42 13.69 -22.66
CA LEU A 75 0.01 13.33 -22.75
C LEU A 75 -0.24 12.22 -23.77
N SER A 76 -1.21 11.36 -23.45
CA SER A 76 -1.88 10.49 -24.42
C SER A 76 -3.22 11.12 -24.81
N THR A 77 -3.62 11.01 -26.07
CA THR A 77 -4.94 11.45 -26.55
C THR A 77 -6.07 10.47 -26.21
N ASN A 78 -5.77 9.40 -25.47
CA ASN A 78 -6.73 8.44 -24.96
C ASN A 78 -7.16 8.80 -23.53
N GLN A 79 -8.42 9.24 -23.36
CA GLN A 79 -8.98 9.63 -22.07
C GLN A 79 -8.93 8.51 -21.01
N ASN A 80 -9.04 7.24 -21.42
CA ASN A 80 -8.99 6.11 -20.49
C ASN A 80 -7.59 5.99 -19.86
N ILE A 81 -6.54 6.19 -20.66
CA ILE A 81 -5.15 6.22 -20.20
C ILE A 81 -4.88 7.40 -19.27
N LEU A 82 -5.56 8.53 -19.43
CA LEU A 82 -5.38 9.68 -18.54
C LEU A 82 -6.02 9.47 -17.15
N SER A 83 -7.14 8.73 -17.11
CA SER A 83 -8.01 8.63 -15.92
C SER A 83 -7.37 8.02 -14.66
N TRP A 84 -6.23 7.33 -14.80
CA TRP A 84 -5.54 6.72 -13.66
C TRP A 84 -4.62 7.70 -12.91
N LEU A 85 -4.31 8.87 -13.47
CA LEU A 85 -3.52 9.88 -12.76
C LEU A 85 -4.34 10.49 -11.60
N PRO A 86 -3.68 11.01 -10.54
CA PRO A 86 -4.39 11.62 -9.41
C PRO A 86 -5.11 12.93 -9.78
N ILE A 87 -4.59 13.63 -10.78
CA ILE A 87 -5.24 14.73 -11.49
C ILE A 87 -4.94 14.57 -12.98
N TYR A 88 -5.92 14.79 -13.85
CA TYR A 88 -5.74 14.62 -15.29
C TYR A 88 -6.61 15.56 -16.11
N PRO A 89 -6.18 15.93 -17.33
CA PRO A 89 -7.01 16.71 -18.23
C PRO A 89 -8.17 15.89 -18.80
N VAL A 90 -9.33 16.54 -18.91
CA VAL A 90 -10.45 16.08 -19.73
C VAL A 90 -10.26 16.67 -21.12
N ILE A 91 -10.00 15.81 -22.10
CA ILE A 91 -9.65 16.22 -23.46
C ILE A 91 -10.81 16.06 -24.42
N ASN A 92 -10.92 17.01 -25.35
CA ASN A 92 -11.84 16.96 -26.49
C ASN A 92 -11.05 16.94 -27.78
N LYS A 93 -11.44 16.07 -28.72
CA LYS A 93 -10.80 16.00 -30.05
C LYS A 93 -11.28 17.13 -30.96
N VAL A 94 -10.37 17.63 -31.78
CA VAL A 94 -10.58 18.66 -32.79
C VAL A 94 -9.80 18.32 -34.06
N ALA A 95 -10.06 19.03 -35.16
CA ALA A 95 -9.17 18.95 -36.31
C ALA A 95 -7.76 19.45 -35.91
N PRO A 96 -6.67 18.89 -36.48
CA PRO A 96 -5.31 19.31 -36.14
C PRO A 96 -5.12 20.83 -36.26
N VAL A 97 -4.63 21.45 -35.19
CA VAL A 97 -4.32 22.88 -35.13
C VAL A 97 -2.84 23.07 -34.80
N LYS A 98 -2.16 23.90 -35.58
CA LYS A 98 -0.75 24.21 -35.37
C LYS A 98 -0.49 24.89 -34.02
N MET A 99 0.71 24.67 -33.48
CA MET A 99 1.20 25.36 -32.30
C MET A 99 1.21 26.88 -32.50
N LYS A 100 0.87 27.62 -31.43
CA LYS A 100 1.08 29.06 -31.37
C LYS A 100 2.59 29.31 -31.28
N GLU A 101 3.11 30.19 -32.12
CA GLU A 101 4.50 30.65 -32.00
C GLU A 101 4.58 31.60 -30.82
N ASP A 102 4.92 31.07 -29.64
CA ASP A 102 5.15 31.90 -28.47
C ASP A 102 6.58 32.46 -28.46
N LYS A 103 6.71 33.75 -28.14
CA LYS A 103 7.98 34.49 -28.15
C LYS A 103 8.62 34.62 -26.77
N GLY A 104 8.02 34.01 -25.74
CA GLY A 104 8.53 33.98 -24.37
C GLY A 104 9.41 32.75 -24.12
N LYS A 105 10.36 32.85 -23.18
CA LYS A 105 11.10 31.68 -22.67
C LYS A 105 10.16 30.82 -21.83
N MET A 106 9.54 29.79 -22.40
CA MET A 106 8.88 28.77 -21.58
C MET A 106 9.91 27.77 -21.07
N PRO A 107 9.73 27.19 -19.87
CA PRO A 107 10.62 26.15 -19.35
C PRO A 107 10.81 24.98 -20.33
N TRP A 108 9.80 24.72 -21.16
CA TRP A 108 9.74 23.59 -22.08
C TRP A 108 9.93 23.97 -23.55
N ASP A 109 10.52 25.13 -23.86
CA ASP A 109 10.68 25.62 -25.25
C ASP A 109 11.34 24.60 -26.18
N ALA A 110 12.38 23.90 -25.71
CA ALA A 110 13.08 22.88 -26.49
C ALA A 110 12.14 21.72 -26.87
N TYR A 111 11.36 21.26 -25.90
CA TYR A 111 10.33 20.24 -26.11
C TYR A 111 9.22 20.73 -27.04
N LEU A 112 8.67 21.93 -26.82
CA LEU A 112 7.53 22.41 -27.59
C LEU A 112 7.82 22.59 -29.08
N LYS A 113 9.08 22.75 -29.47
CA LYS A 113 9.52 22.76 -30.89
C LYS A 113 9.34 21.41 -31.60
N THR A 114 9.17 20.32 -30.86
CA THR A 114 8.91 18.98 -31.40
C THR A 114 7.43 18.73 -31.67
N VAL A 115 6.56 19.67 -31.32
CA VAL A 115 5.11 19.60 -31.51
C VAL A 115 4.76 20.59 -32.62
N GLU A 116 4.25 20.09 -33.75
CA GLU A 116 3.83 20.94 -34.88
C GLU A 116 2.35 21.29 -34.78
N GLU A 117 1.52 20.29 -34.48
CA GLU A 117 0.07 20.39 -34.40
C GLU A 117 -0.50 19.49 -33.31
N CYS A 118 -1.70 19.81 -32.83
CA CYS A 118 -2.46 18.99 -31.91
C CYS A 118 -3.90 18.83 -32.39
N ASP A 119 -4.44 17.63 -32.26
CA ASP A 119 -5.81 17.24 -32.62
C ASP A 119 -6.75 17.16 -31.40
N TYR A 120 -6.38 17.83 -30.30
CA TYR A 120 -7.19 17.91 -29.09
C TYR A 120 -7.02 19.25 -28.39
N TYR A 121 -7.90 19.53 -27.43
CA TYR A 121 -7.70 20.55 -26.41
C TYR A 121 -8.16 20.05 -25.04
N ILE A 122 -7.60 20.64 -23.99
CA ILE A 122 -7.95 20.42 -22.60
C ILE A 122 -9.16 21.30 -22.26
N ARG A 123 -10.28 20.68 -21.91
CA ARG A 123 -11.49 21.38 -21.48
C ARG A 123 -11.40 21.84 -20.03
N GLU A 124 -10.97 20.92 -19.17
CA GLU A 124 -10.89 21.10 -17.71
C GLU A 124 -9.97 20.02 -17.13
N PHE A 125 -9.74 20.07 -15.82
CA PHE A 125 -8.98 19.05 -15.08
C PHE A 125 -9.90 18.32 -14.10
N ASP A 126 -9.82 16.98 -14.09
CA ASP A 126 -10.46 16.16 -13.08
C ASP A 126 -9.52 15.96 -11.90
N PHE A 127 -9.93 16.45 -10.73
CA PHE A 127 -9.17 16.38 -9.48
C PHE A 127 -9.96 15.68 -8.36
N ARG A 128 -11.01 14.92 -8.71
CA ARG A 128 -11.89 14.26 -7.72
C ARG A 128 -11.14 13.29 -6.81
N TYR A 129 -10.05 12.70 -7.31
CA TYR A 129 -9.20 11.82 -6.49
C TYR A 129 -8.45 12.59 -5.41
N ILE A 130 -7.90 13.77 -5.73
CA ILE A 130 -7.28 14.67 -4.75
C ILE A 130 -8.31 15.02 -3.69
N GLU A 131 -9.46 15.55 -4.12
CA GLU A 131 -10.54 15.97 -3.23
C GLU A 131 -11.00 14.83 -2.31
N ALA A 132 -11.18 13.62 -2.86
CA ALA A 132 -11.62 12.46 -2.10
C ALA A 132 -10.62 12.07 -0.99
N LEU A 133 -9.32 12.28 -1.18
CA LEU A 133 -8.30 11.97 -0.19
C LEU A 133 -8.06 13.10 0.80
N THR A 134 -8.19 14.36 0.40
CA THR A 134 -7.80 15.50 1.23
C THR A 134 -8.96 16.22 1.91
N ASP A 135 -10.20 16.08 1.41
CA ASP A 135 -11.37 16.66 2.06
C ASP A 135 -11.77 15.83 3.29
N PRO A 136 -11.72 16.39 4.52
CA PRO A 136 -12.07 15.66 5.76
C PRO A 136 -13.53 15.16 5.80
N ARG A 137 -14.41 15.67 4.92
CA ARG A 137 -15.81 15.24 4.80
C ARG A 137 -15.97 14.01 3.90
N SER A 138 -14.96 13.71 3.08
CA SER A 138 -14.96 12.52 2.23
C SER A 138 -14.89 11.25 3.06
N LYS A 139 -15.61 10.20 2.64
CA LYS A 139 -15.48 8.85 3.25
C LYS A 139 -14.13 8.17 2.97
N TYR A 140 -13.36 8.71 2.02
CA TYR A 140 -12.05 8.21 1.62
C TYR A 140 -10.90 9.10 2.12
N HIS A 141 -11.20 10.09 2.96
CA HIS A 141 -10.19 11.04 3.41
C HIS A 141 -9.08 10.34 4.18
N GLU A 142 -7.92 10.98 4.15
CA GLU A 142 -6.77 10.58 4.94
C GLU A 142 -6.33 11.69 5.90
N ASN A 143 -5.56 11.28 6.90
CA ASN A 143 -5.11 12.16 7.97
C ASN A 143 -3.79 12.82 7.58
N TYR A 144 -3.88 13.97 6.92
CA TYR A 144 -2.77 14.91 6.74
C TYR A 144 -2.70 15.88 7.92
N TYR A 145 -1.57 16.59 8.04
CA TYR A 145 -1.34 17.51 9.15
C TYR A 145 -2.42 18.62 9.25
N PHE A 146 -3.07 18.95 8.13
CA PHE A 146 -4.16 19.92 8.09
C PHE A 146 -5.56 19.33 8.28
N THR A 147 -5.73 18.00 8.16
CA THR A 147 -7.05 17.35 8.13
C THR A 147 -7.87 17.65 9.37
N GLU A 148 -7.28 17.62 10.56
CA GLU A 148 -8.02 17.89 11.82
C GLU A 148 -8.49 19.34 11.91
N THR A 149 -7.68 20.28 11.41
CA THR A 149 -8.06 21.70 11.38
C THR A 149 -9.15 21.91 10.33
N ALA A 150 -8.98 21.33 9.14
CA ALA A 150 -9.96 21.40 8.05
C ALA A 150 -11.31 20.76 8.42
N LYS A 151 -11.32 19.70 9.23
CA LYS A 151 -12.55 19.01 9.67
C LYS A 151 -13.45 19.91 10.53
N ASN A 152 -12.83 20.73 11.36
CA ASN A 152 -13.52 21.64 12.28
C ASN A 152 -13.72 23.04 11.67
N SER A 153 -13.42 23.21 10.37
CA SER A 153 -13.40 24.51 9.70
C SER A 153 -13.79 24.38 8.22
N HIS A 154 -13.60 25.43 7.41
CA HIS A 154 -13.86 25.37 5.96
C HIS A 154 -12.68 24.72 5.26
N TYR A 155 -12.95 23.75 4.38
CA TYR A 155 -12.00 23.16 3.44
C TYR A 155 -12.29 23.66 2.03
N PHE A 156 -11.25 24.07 1.30
CA PHE A 156 -11.35 24.47 -0.10
C PHE A 156 -10.15 23.94 -0.89
N LEU A 157 -10.42 23.26 -2.00
CA LEU A 157 -9.42 22.77 -2.94
C LEU A 157 -9.52 23.60 -4.22
N ASP A 158 -8.38 24.17 -4.63
CA ASP A 158 -8.26 24.98 -5.83
C ASP A 158 -7.17 24.43 -6.75
N ILE A 159 -7.27 24.70 -8.05
CA ILE A 159 -6.25 24.37 -9.04
C ILE A 159 -5.66 25.69 -9.55
N ALA A 160 -4.38 25.91 -9.25
CA ALA A 160 -3.63 27.04 -9.77
C ALA A 160 -2.88 26.64 -11.03
N THR A 161 -3.15 27.35 -12.13
CA THR A 161 -2.42 27.21 -13.40
C THR A 161 -1.29 28.22 -13.46
N GLU A 162 -0.06 27.72 -13.53
CA GLU A 162 1.15 28.55 -13.64
C GLU A 162 1.47 28.88 -15.09
N LEU A 163 1.23 27.92 -15.99
CA LEU A 163 1.51 28.04 -17.42
C LEU A 163 0.45 27.30 -18.22
N GLU A 164 -0.02 27.93 -19.30
CA GLU A 164 -0.84 27.29 -20.32
C GLU A 164 -0.07 27.20 -21.63
N ILE A 165 -0.10 26.03 -22.25
CA ILE A 165 0.43 25.81 -23.60
C ILE A 165 -0.78 25.85 -24.53
N LYS A 166 -0.77 26.75 -25.51
CA LYS A 166 -1.90 26.99 -26.41
C LYS A 166 -1.56 26.74 -27.87
N ASN A 167 -2.55 26.25 -28.62
CA ASN A 167 -2.46 26.20 -30.08
C ASN A 167 -2.84 27.56 -30.71
N ARG A 168 -2.77 27.69 -32.04
CA ARG A 168 -3.13 28.93 -32.76
C ARG A 168 -4.60 29.36 -32.63
N ALA A 169 -5.48 28.46 -32.20
CA ALA A 169 -6.87 28.76 -31.90
C ALA A 169 -7.09 29.20 -30.45
N GLU A 170 -6.01 29.49 -29.70
CA GLU A 170 -6.02 29.84 -28.26
C GLU A 170 -6.59 28.74 -27.36
N GLN A 171 -6.64 27.49 -27.86
CA GLN A 171 -7.09 26.35 -27.07
C GLN A 171 -5.93 25.79 -26.26
N VAL A 172 -6.17 25.48 -24.99
CA VAL A 172 -5.18 24.87 -24.09
C VAL A 172 -4.93 23.43 -24.51
N ILE A 173 -3.68 23.06 -24.73
CA ILE A 173 -3.25 21.72 -25.18
C ILE A 173 -2.23 21.09 -24.22
N GLY A 174 -1.71 21.88 -23.29
CA GLY A 174 -0.87 21.47 -22.17
C GLY A 174 -0.92 22.54 -21.08
N ALA A 175 -0.52 22.19 -19.86
CA ALA A 175 -0.51 23.14 -18.74
C ALA A 175 0.45 22.69 -17.64
N CYS A 176 1.02 23.66 -16.92
CA CYS A 176 1.68 23.44 -15.63
C CYS A 176 0.73 23.89 -14.53
N ILE A 177 0.29 22.95 -13.70
CA ILE A 177 -0.70 23.20 -12.64
C ILE A 177 -0.22 22.66 -11.30
N ARG A 178 -0.82 23.16 -10.23
CA ARG A 178 -0.70 22.61 -8.87
C ARG A 178 -2.03 22.78 -8.16
N PHE A 179 -2.31 21.92 -7.19
CA PHE A 179 -3.46 22.10 -6.31
C PHE A 179 -3.08 22.81 -5.01
N ILE A 180 -4.00 23.65 -4.53
CA ILE A 180 -3.88 24.43 -3.30
C ILE A 180 -5.04 24.05 -2.39
N ILE A 181 -4.73 23.66 -1.15
CA ILE A 181 -5.73 23.38 -0.13
C ILE A 181 -5.71 24.53 0.88
N ARG A 182 -6.84 25.22 1.03
CA ARG A 182 -7.04 26.26 2.04
C ARG A 182 -7.94 25.72 3.14
N TYR A 183 -7.57 25.98 4.39
CA TYR A 183 -8.36 25.55 5.54
C TYR A 183 -8.39 26.60 6.66
N GLY A 184 -9.54 26.79 7.32
CA GLY A 184 -9.71 27.82 8.34
C GLY A 184 -11.15 28.26 8.61
N ASP A 185 -11.34 29.25 9.48
CA ASP A 185 -12.64 29.66 10.04
C ASP A 185 -13.46 30.53 9.06
N GLY A 186 -13.63 30.05 7.83
CA GLY A 186 -14.39 30.70 6.77
C GLY A 186 -13.50 31.37 5.71
N VAL A 187 -14.14 31.86 4.63
CA VAL A 187 -13.47 32.44 3.44
C VAL A 187 -12.60 33.66 3.79
N LEU A 188 -12.87 34.33 4.92
CA LEU A 188 -12.15 35.54 5.35
C LEU A 188 -11.05 35.28 6.40
N TYR A 189 -10.95 34.07 6.95
CA TYR A 189 -10.03 33.74 8.05
C TYR A 189 -9.35 32.38 7.84
N GLU A 190 -8.49 32.32 6.82
CA GLU A 190 -7.65 31.15 6.55
C GLU A 190 -6.68 30.89 7.72
N ARG A 191 -6.68 29.66 8.26
CA ARG A 191 -5.73 29.23 9.29
C ARG A 191 -4.46 28.64 8.68
N GLY A 192 -4.54 28.12 7.46
CA GLY A 192 -3.39 27.60 6.75
C GLY A 192 -3.69 27.27 5.30
N THR A 193 -2.59 27.08 4.57
CA THR A 193 -2.60 26.69 3.17
C THR A 193 -1.59 25.58 2.96
N PHE A 194 -1.98 24.54 2.23
CA PHE A 194 -1.06 23.57 1.66
C PHE A 194 -0.97 23.81 0.15
N VAL A 195 0.25 23.78 -0.38
CA VAL A 195 0.54 23.91 -1.81
C VAL A 195 1.30 22.68 -2.24
N SER A 196 0.79 21.99 -3.25
CA SER A 196 1.43 20.81 -3.84
C SER A 196 2.60 21.18 -4.76
N GLY A 197 3.36 20.16 -5.15
CA GLY A 197 4.31 20.24 -6.26
C GLY A 197 3.60 20.40 -7.61
N PHE A 198 4.36 20.70 -8.66
CA PHE A 198 3.76 20.90 -9.98
C PHE A 198 3.50 19.59 -10.69
N ILE A 199 2.37 19.54 -11.40
CA ILE A 199 2.15 18.58 -12.47
C ILE A 199 2.07 19.31 -13.81
N THR A 200 3.00 18.98 -14.72
CA THR A 200 3.07 19.54 -16.06
C THR A 200 2.54 18.53 -17.06
N PHE A 201 1.55 18.92 -17.85
CA PHE A 201 1.05 18.17 -18.99
C PHE A 201 1.61 18.76 -20.27
N LEU A 202 2.46 17.99 -20.96
CA LEU A 202 3.04 18.34 -22.24
C LEU A 202 2.30 17.62 -23.38
N PRO A 203 1.99 18.31 -24.49
CA PRO A 203 1.38 17.67 -25.64
C PRO A 203 2.32 16.62 -26.26
N PRO A 204 1.81 15.52 -26.85
CA PRO A 204 2.65 14.53 -27.50
C PRO A 204 3.48 15.13 -28.65
N PRO A 205 4.76 14.73 -28.83
CA PRO A 205 5.59 15.19 -29.94
C PRO A 205 5.03 14.69 -31.28
N THR A 206 5.22 15.48 -32.34
CA THR A 206 4.82 15.10 -33.71
C THR A 206 5.99 15.08 -34.69
N ARG A 207 7.16 15.63 -34.32
CA ARG A 207 8.33 15.77 -35.20
C ARG A 207 9.48 14.82 -34.88
N VAL A 208 9.50 14.27 -33.67
CA VAL A 208 10.55 13.38 -33.15
C VAL A 208 9.90 12.25 -32.37
N SER A 209 10.66 11.22 -32.05
CA SER A 209 10.18 10.11 -31.20
C SER A 209 9.85 10.56 -29.77
N PHE A 210 9.07 9.76 -29.04
CA PHE A 210 8.78 10.06 -27.63
C PHE A 210 10.05 10.05 -26.78
N GLU A 211 10.99 9.15 -27.11
CA GLU A 211 12.27 9.02 -26.45
C GLU A 211 13.11 10.29 -26.61
N GLU A 212 13.31 10.75 -27.85
CA GLU A 212 14.05 11.99 -28.13
C GLU A 212 13.40 13.21 -27.46
N ALA A 213 12.06 13.28 -27.46
CA ALA A 213 11.35 14.38 -26.81
C ALA A 213 11.53 14.38 -25.29
N ILE A 214 11.52 13.21 -24.65
CA ILE A 214 11.75 13.09 -23.20
C ILE A 214 13.20 13.41 -22.86
N ASP A 215 14.17 13.06 -23.70
CA ASP A 215 15.57 13.46 -23.50
C ASP A 215 15.70 14.99 -23.47
N LEU A 216 14.94 15.73 -24.28
CA LEU A 216 14.89 17.19 -24.20
C LEU A 216 14.37 17.67 -22.82
N VAL A 217 13.34 17.02 -22.27
CA VAL A 217 12.81 17.34 -20.92
C VAL A 217 13.88 17.09 -19.85
N ILE A 218 14.56 15.94 -19.91
CA ILE A 218 15.59 15.56 -18.94
C ILE A 218 16.78 16.53 -19.02
N ASN A 219 17.22 16.89 -20.23
CA ASN A 219 18.32 17.82 -20.44
C ASN A 219 17.96 19.22 -19.91
N THR A 220 16.73 19.68 -20.15
CA THR A 220 16.22 20.94 -19.55
C THR A 220 16.25 20.90 -18.01
N LEU A 221 15.87 19.78 -17.39
CA LEU A 221 15.84 19.64 -15.93
C LEU A 221 17.22 19.53 -15.29
N THR A 222 18.17 18.89 -15.97
CA THR A 222 19.54 18.65 -15.46
C THR A 222 20.48 19.81 -15.75
N GLY A 223 20.10 20.73 -16.66
CA GLY A 223 21.01 21.77 -17.15
C GLY A 223 22.17 21.21 -17.96
N ALA A 224 22.11 19.93 -18.36
CA ALA A 224 23.09 19.33 -19.25
C ALA A 224 22.99 19.98 -20.63
N GLU A 225 24.12 20.35 -21.22
CA GLU A 225 24.18 20.61 -22.66
C GLU A 225 23.62 19.38 -23.38
N ILE A 226 22.94 19.60 -24.50
CA ILE A 226 22.48 18.52 -25.38
C ILE A 226 23.69 17.63 -25.61
N ALA A 227 23.71 16.45 -24.99
CA ALA A 227 24.73 15.47 -25.28
C ALA A 227 24.57 15.16 -26.77
N GLU A 228 25.52 15.61 -27.59
CA GLU A 228 25.57 15.15 -28.96
C GLU A 228 25.54 13.62 -28.90
N PRO A 229 24.65 12.95 -29.64
CA PRO A 229 24.66 11.50 -29.67
C PRO A 229 26.07 11.06 -30.03
N SER A 230 26.67 10.25 -29.16
CA SER A 230 28.01 9.74 -29.40
C SER A 230 28.01 9.09 -30.80
N PRO A 231 28.94 9.47 -31.69
CA PRO A 231 29.02 8.82 -32.98
C PRO A 231 29.14 7.30 -32.79
N PRO A 232 28.53 6.46 -33.65
CA PRO A 232 28.56 4.99 -33.48
C PRO A 232 29.98 4.36 -33.43
N TRP A 233 31.01 5.13 -33.78
CA TRP A 233 32.41 4.72 -33.69
C TRP A 233 33.07 5.05 -32.35
N GLU A 234 32.47 5.87 -31.50
CA GLU A 234 33.06 6.28 -30.21
C GLU A 234 33.20 5.09 -29.27
N ASP A 235 32.20 4.20 -29.21
CA ASP A 235 32.25 2.92 -28.50
C ASP A 235 33.38 1.97 -28.99
N GLN A 236 33.97 2.24 -30.16
CA GLN A 236 35.10 1.46 -30.72
C GLN A 236 36.46 1.99 -30.27
N ILE A 237 36.51 3.14 -29.61
CA ILE A 237 37.74 3.72 -29.05
C ILE A 237 37.99 3.08 -27.68
N ASP A 238 39.02 2.24 -27.60
CA ASP A 238 39.46 1.68 -26.33
C ASP A 238 40.12 2.77 -25.47
N LEU A 239 39.44 3.18 -24.40
CA LEU A 239 39.97 4.09 -23.40
C LEU A 239 40.64 3.30 -22.28
N PRO A 240 41.98 3.43 -22.08
CA PRO A 240 42.68 2.68 -21.04
C PRO A 240 42.06 2.86 -19.65
N GLY A 241 41.70 1.75 -19.00
CA GLY A 241 41.09 1.72 -17.67
C GLY A 241 39.56 1.86 -17.65
N LEU A 242 38.91 2.23 -18.76
CA LEU A 242 37.44 2.28 -18.85
C LEU A 242 36.82 0.90 -18.68
N LYS A 243 37.42 -0.13 -19.29
CA LYS A 243 36.99 -1.52 -19.15
C LYS A 243 37.01 -1.97 -17.68
N ASP A 244 38.10 -1.69 -16.97
CA ASP A 244 38.24 -2.04 -15.54
C ASP A 244 37.20 -1.32 -14.68
N ILE A 245 36.89 -0.06 -15.00
CA ILE A 245 35.85 0.72 -14.32
C ILE A 245 34.47 0.12 -14.61
N ASN A 246 34.16 -0.21 -15.86
CA ASN A 246 32.90 -0.82 -16.25
C ASN A 246 32.70 -2.19 -15.60
N GLU A 247 33.75 -3.02 -15.53
CA GLU A 247 33.71 -4.30 -14.82
C GLU A 247 33.46 -4.11 -13.31
N LYS A 248 34.07 -3.09 -12.69
CA LYS A 248 33.79 -2.73 -11.29
C LYS A 248 32.35 -2.26 -11.10
N ILE A 249 31.81 -1.42 -11.98
CA ILE A 249 30.42 -0.97 -11.94
C ILE A 249 29.48 -2.17 -12.07
N GLN A 250 29.69 -3.04 -13.04
CA GLN A 250 28.90 -4.26 -13.21
C GLN A 250 28.97 -5.17 -11.98
N GLN A 251 30.15 -5.29 -11.37
CA GLN A 251 30.28 -6.05 -10.12
C GLN A 251 29.48 -5.41 -8.99
N LYS A 252 29.52 -4.08 -8.83
CA LYS A 252 28.76 -3.37 -7.80
C LYS A 252 27.26 -3.42 -8.02
N GLU A 253 26.80 -3.37 -9.27
CA GLU A 253 25.37 -3.56 -9.58
C GLU A 253 24.92 -4.99 -9.25
N ARG A 254 25.72 -6.02 -9.54
CA ARG A 254 25.42 -7.41 -9.10
C ARG A 254 25.39 -7.54 -7.58
N ASP A 255 26.33 -6.92 -6.87
CA ASP A 255 26.36 -6.90 -5.40
C ASP A 255 25.09 -6.23 -4.84
N LYS A 256 24.67 -5.11 -5.43
CA LYS A 256 23.46 -4.37 -5.06
C LYS A 256 22.18 -5.19 -5.28
N GLU A 257 22.05 -5.88 -6.41
CA GLU A 257 20.92 -6.78 -6.67
C GLU A 257 20.83 -7.89 -5.63
N LYS A 258 21.99 -8.48 -5.25
CA LYS A 258 22.06 -9.49 -4.19
C LYS A 258 21.60 -8.94 -2.85
N ILE A 259 22.09 -7.76 -2.45
CA ILE A 259 21.68 -7.11 -1.19
C ILE A 259 20.19 -6.79 -1.19
N ILE A 260 19.62 -6.32 -2.31
CA ILE A 260 18.17 -6.05 -2.41
C ILE A 260 17.36 -7.34 -2.18
N LYS A 261 17.78 -8.46 -2.77
CA LYS A 261 17.14 -9.75 -2.56
C LYS A 261 17.22 -10.20 -1.09
N GLU A 262 18.39 -10.07 -0.47
CA GLU A 262 18.57 -10.36 0.96
C GLU A 262 17.67 -9.49 1.85
N ILE A 263 17.52 -8.20 1.54
CA ILE A 263 16.60 -7.31 2.26
C ILE A 263 15.15 -7.77 2.10
N GLN A 264 14.72 -8.19 0.91
CA GLN A 264 13.35 -8.68 0.67
C GLN A 264 13.07 -9.98 1.44
N GLU A 265 14.05 -10.88 1.51
CA GLU A 265 13.98 -12.11 2.31
C GLU A 265 13.86 -11.78 3.80
N LEU A 266 14.69 -10.88 4.33
CA LEU A 266 14.64 -10.41 5.72
C LEU A 266 13.32 -9.68 6.05
N GLN A 267 12.77 -8.91 5.11
CA GLN A 267 11.46 -8.27 5.27
C GLN A 267 10.34 -9.31 5.36
N THR A 268 10.41 -10.35 4.53
CA THR A 268 9.47 -11.48 4.58
C THR A 268 9.55 -12.20 5.92
N GLU A 269 10.77 -12.50 6.40
CA GLU A 269 10.99 -13.12 7.70
C GLU A 269 10.45 -12.24 8.84
N LYS A 270 10.77 -10.94 8.83
CA LYS A 270 10.24 -9.97 9.79
C LYS A 270 8.72 -9.96 9.80
N ASN A 271 8.08 -9.91 8.64
CA ASN A 271 6.62 -9.89 8.54
C ASN A 271 5.99 -11.19 9.06
N ASN A 272 6.64 -12.33 8.81
CA ASN A 272 6.24 -13.62 9.35
C ASN A 272 6.31 -13.70 10.88
N LEU A 273 7.20 -12.96 11.53
CA LEU A 273 7.27 -12.87 12.99
C LEU A 273 6.29 -11.85 13.56
N VAL A 274 6.22 -10.65 12.95
CA VAL A 274 5.40 -9.53 13.43
C VAL A 274 3.91 -9.84 13.38
N LYS A 275 3.44 -10.69 12.43
CA LYS A 275 2.02 -11.03 12.30
C LYS A 275 1.41 -11.61 13.57
N PHE A 276 2.17 -12.32 14.40
CA PHE A 276 1.66 -12.88 15.66
C PHE A 276 1.31 -11.81 16.70
N ARG A 277 1.89 -10.59 16.60
CA ARG A 277 1.51 -9.47 17.48
C ARG A 277 0.05 -9.08 17.34
N ARG A 278 -0.61 -9.44 16.23
CA ARG A 278 -2.05 -9.22 16.02
C ARG A 278 -2.91 -9.89 17.09
N LEU A 279 -2.43 -10.97 17.71
CA LEU A 279 -3.10 -11.63 18.84
C LEU A 279 -3.36 -10.67 20.02
N LEU A 280 -2.60 -9.58 20.16
CA LEU A 280 -2.72 -8.68 21.31
C LEU A 280 -3.81 -7.60 21.15
N TRP A 281 -4.18 -7.25 19.92
CA TRP A 281 -4.94 -6.02 19.67
C TRP A 281 -6.04 -6.12 18.60
N THR A 282 -6.08 -7.20 17.81
CA THR A 282 -7.10 -7.35 16.75
C THR A 282 -8.42 -7.93 17.27
N LYS A 283 -9.51 -7.77 16.50
CA LYS A 283 -10.84 -8.38 16.72
C LYS A 283 -11.43 -8.86 15.38
N GLY A 284 -12.44 -9.73 15.42
CA GLY A 284 -13.10 -10.30 14.24
C GLY A 284 -12.16 -11.13 13.35
N THR A 285 -12.41 -11.15 12.05
CA THR A 285 -11.63 -11.93 11.07
C THR A 285 -10.11 -11.70 11.13
N PRO A 286 -9.59 -10.49 11.41
CA PRO A 286 -8.17 -10.31 11.67
C PRO A 286 -7.61 -11.09 12.87
N LEU A 287 -8.38 -11.27 13.94
CA LEU A 287 -8.00 -12.05 15.12
C LEU A 287 -8.12 -13.55 14.83
N GLU A 288 -9.21 -13.97 14.20
CA GLU A 288 -9.40 -15.37 13.76
C GLU A 288 -8.22 -15.86 12.93
N ASN A 289 -7.79 -15.07 11.94
CA ASN A 289 -6.62 -15.40 11.11
C ASN A 289 -5.32 -15.45 11.92
N ALA A 290 -5.14 -14.56 12.90
CA ALA A 290 -3.94 -14.55 13.75
C ALA A 290 -3.87 -15.80 14.65
N VAL A 291 -5.02 -16.23 15.19
CA VAL A 291 -5.13 -17.48 15.95
C VAL A 291 -4.82 -18.67 15.07
N ARG A 292 -5.42 -18.75 13.87
CA ARG A 292 -5.15 -19.82 12.91
C ARG A 292 -3.65 -19.93 12.59
N ASP A 293 -3.03 -18.82 12.23
CA ASP A 293 -1.62 -18.79 11.84
C ASP A 293 -0.71 -19.18 13.01
N ALA A 294 -1.05 -18.77 14.24
CA ALA A 294 -0.34 -19.17 15.45
C ALA A 294 -0.47 -20.67 15.71
N PHE A 295 -1.67 -21.23 15.63
CA PHE A 295 -1.89 -22.67 15.79
C PHE A 295 -1.16 -23.49 14.71
N LYS A 296 -1.17 -23.05 13.45
CA LYS A 296 -0.36 -23.68 12.39
C LYS A 296 1.13 -23.69 12.76
N PHE A 297 1.66 -22.55 13.19
CA PHE A 297 3.04 -22.43 13.64
C PHE A 297 3.34 -23.33 14.85
N LEU A 298 2.38 -23.49 15.76
CA LEU A 298 2.50 -24.34 16.95
C LEU A 298 2.37 -25.84 16.66
N GLY A 299 2.01 -26.25 15.44
CA GLY A 299 1.98 -27.66 15.01
C GLY A 299 0.61 -28.20 14.61
N PHE A 300 -0.40 -27.33 14.52
CA PHE A 300 -1.76 -27.65 14.07
C PHE A 300 -1.93 -27.28 12.59
N SER A 301 -1.16 -27.91 11.70
CA SER A 301 -1.19 -27.60 10.26
C SER A 301 -2.57 -27.80 9.63
N GLU A 302 -3.38 -28.70 10.20
CA GLU A 302 -4.72 -29.08 9.74
C GLU A 302 -5.86 -28.15 10.18
N ILE A 303 -5.58 -27.10 10.96
CA ILE A 303 -6.60 -26.17 11.44
C ILE A 303 -7.39 -25.56 10.26
N ARG A 304 -8.71 -25.72 10.29
CA ARG A 304 -9.60 -25.41 9.16
C ARG A 304 -11.04 -25.15 9.61
N LYS A 305 -11.86 -24.58 8.75
CA LYS A 305 -13.32 -24.60 8.88
C LYS A 305 -13.83 -25.94 8.33
N ILE A 306 -14.66 -26.66 9.09
CA ILE A 306 -15.21 -27.94 8.65
C ILE A 306 -16.63 -27.75 8.11
N ARG A 307 -17.41 -26.86 8.71
CA ARG A 307 -18.74 -26.48 8.23
C ARG A 307 -18.70 -25.18 7.41
N GLU A 308 -19.87 -24.71 6.99
CA GLU A 308 -20.04 -23.46 6.22
C GLU A 308 -19.37 -22.25 6.91
N GLU A 309 -19.00 -21.23 6.12
CA GLU A 309 -18.17 -20.09 6.58
C GLU A 309 -18.71 -19.33 7.80
N ASN A 310 -20.02 -19.43 8.07
CA ASN A 310 -20.75 -18.67 9.10
C ASN A 310 -21.05 -19.45 10.39
N LEU A 311 -20.50 -20.66 10.57
CA LEU A 311 -20.75 -21.48 11.75
C LEU A 311 -19.61 -21.30 12.77
N GLU A 312 -18.64 -22.21 12.82
CA GLU A 312 -17.48 -22.06 13.70
C GLU A 312 -16.31 -21.29 13.07
N ASP A 313 -15.47 -20.66 13.89
CA ASP A 313 -14.31 -19.92 13.41
C ASP A 313 -13.23 -20.85 12.85
N TRP A 314 -12.81 -21.84 13.66
CA TRP A 314 -11.82 -22.85 13.27
C TRP A 314 -12.04 -24.15 14.05
N VAL A 315 -11.51 -25.25 13.50
CA VAL A 315 -11.48 -26.57 14.13
C VAL A 315 -10.09 -27.17 14.06
N ILE A 316 -9.65 -27.81 15.14
CA ILE A 316 -8.46 -28.64 15.22
C ILE A 316 -8.85 -30.09 15.51
N GLU A 317 -7.93 -31.02 15.21
CA GLU A 317 -8.02 -32.41 15.64
C GLU A 317 -7.04 -32.66 16.79
N PHE A 318 -7.50 -33.34 17.84
CA PHE A 318 -6.61 -33.82 18.89
C PHE A 318 -5.89 -35.09 18.40
N LYS A 319 -4.56 -35.09 18.44
CA LYS A 319 -3.72 -36.24 18.03
C LYS A 319 -3.08 -36.96 19.21
N HIS A 320 -2.89 -36.27 20.33
CA HIS A 320 -2.20 -36.76 21.52
C HIS A 320 -3.15 -36.97 22.71
N VAL A 321 -4.36 -36.41 22.66
CA VAL A 321 -5.38 -36.58 23.69
C VAL A 321 -6.53 -37.47 23.18
N LYS A 322 -6.94 -38.47 23.98
CA LYS A 322 -7.99 -39.45 23.60
C LYS A 322 -9.42 -39.05 23.97
N GLN A 323 -9.58 -38.07 24.86
CA GLN A 323 -10.88 -37.71 25.42
C GLN A 323 -11.76 -36.92 24.44
N TYR A 324 -11.13 -36.20 23.50
CA TYR A 324 -11.79 -35.45 22.45
C TYR A 324 -11.18 -35.81 21.10
N GLN A 325 -12.00 -35.78 20.06
CA GLN A 325 -11.58 -35.90 18.66
C GLN A 325 -11.30 -34.51 18.07
N TYR A 326 -12.19 -33.54 18.33
CA TYR A 326 -12.10 -32.19 17.79
C TYR A 326 -12.03 -31.12 18.87
N GLY A 327 -11.35 -30.01 18.56
CA GLY A 327 -11.44 -28.75 19.31
C GLY A 327 -12.05 -27.68 18.42
N VAL A 328 -13.18 -27.10 18.84
CA VAL A 328 -13.91 -26.08 18.07
C VAL A 328 -13.68 -24.71 18.68
N PHE A 329 -13.34 -23.74 17.83
CA PHE A 329 -12.97 -22.40 18.25
C PHE A 329 -14.15 -21.44 18.10
N GLU A 330 -14.34 -20.63 19.13
CA GLU A 330 -15.10 -19.38 19.08
C GLU A 330 -14.14 -18.27 19.51
N ILE A 331 -13.93 -17.26 18.67
CA ILE A 331 -12.85 -16.29 18.78
C ILE A 331 -13.44 -14.88 18.90
N LYS A 332 -13.27 -14.26 20.07
CA LYS A 332 -13.81 -12.94 20.35
C LYS A 332 -12.75 -11.92 20.70
N GLY A 333 -12.68 -10.83 19.94
CA GLY A 333 -11.95 -9.63 20.35
C GLY A 333 -12.92 -8.56 20.85
N ALA A 334 -12.64 -7.97 22.00
CA ALA A 334 -13.49 -6.95 22.62
C ALA A 334 -12.65 -5.74 23.07
N ASP A 335 -13.25 -4.55 22.94
CA ASP A 335 -12.64 -3.31 23.44
C ASP A 335 -12.69 -3.24 24.98
N GLU A 336 -13.67 -3.91 25.57
CA GLU A 336 -13.83 -4.14 27.01
C GLU A 336 -13.86 -5.65 27.30
N ARG A 337 -14.69 -6.11 28.26
CA ARG A 337 -14.83 -7.52 28.63
C ARG A 337 -15.70 -8.29 27.63
N THR A 338 -15.44 -9.59 27.46
CA THR A 338 -16.40 -10.52 26.82
C THR A 338 -17.60 -10.81 27.74
N SER A 339 -18.60 -11.50 27.18
CA SER A 339 -19.85 -11.81 27.87
C SER A 339 -20.16 -13.30 27.91
N LEU A 340 -21.09 -13.69 28.80
CA LEU A 340 -21.62 -15.05 28.87
C LEU A 340 -22.27 -15.52 27.56
N ALA A 341 -22.80 -14.60 26.75
CA ALA A 341 -23.38 -14.92 25.46
C ALA A 341 -22.32 -15.49 24.49
N ASP A 342 -21.10 -14.96 24.53
CA ASP A 342 -20.00 -15.44 23.69
C ASP A 342 -19.58 -16.88 24.08
N LEU A 343 -19.56 -17.21 25.38
CA LEU A 343 -19.33 -18.58 25.86
C LEU A 343 -20.47 -19.54 25.46
N THR A 344 -21.71 -19.05 25.49
CA THR A 344 -22.88 -19.84 25.10
C THR A 344 -22.84 -20.19 23.62
N GLN A 345 -22.37 -19.26 22.78
CA GLN A 345 -22.14 -19.50 21.35
C GLN A 345 -21.09 -20.59 21.14
N CYS A 346 -19.97 -20.56 21.88
CA CYS A 346 -18.98 -21.63 21.83
C CYS A 346 -19.57 -23.00 22.19
N ASN A 347 -20.42 -23.07 23.22
CA ASN A 347 -21.06 -24.32 23.63
C ASN A 347 -22.02 -24.88 22.57
N LYS A 348 -22.72 -24.00 21.85
CA LYS A 348 -23.63 -24.41 20.76
C LYS A 348 -22.90 -25.25 19.71
N TRP A 349 -21.68 -24.85 19.34
CA TRP A 349 -20.87 -25.63 18.39
C TRP A 349 -20.52 -27.01 18.94
N VAL A 350 -20.17 -27.10 20.22
CA VAL A 350 -19.90 -28.39 20.88
C VAL A 350 -21.14 -29.29 20.83
N GLU A 351 -22.32 -28.75 21.18
CA GLU A 351 -23.59 -29.49 21.13
C GLU A 351 -23.92 -29.99 19.72
N ASP A 352 -23.73 -29.16 18.69
CA ASP A 352 -23.92 -29.57 17.31
C ASP A 352 -22.98 -30.73 16.90
N TYR A 353 -21.70 -30.68 17.30
CA TYR A 353 -20.77 -31.79 17.02
C TYR A 353 -21.13 -33.05 17.82
N MET A 354 -21.67 -32.92 19.03
CA MET A 354 -22.14 -34.06 19.82
C MET A 354 -23.36 -34.75 19.19
N LEU A 355 -24.24 -34.00 18.53
CA LEU A 355 -25.36 -34.57 17.75
C LEU A 355 -24.87 -35.43 16.57
N GLU A 356 -23.64 -35.19 16.10
CA GLU A 356 -22.96 -36.01 15.09
C GLU A 356 -22.08 -37.14 15.71
N ASP A 357 -22.23 -37.44 17.01
CA ASP A 357 -21.44 -38.41 17.77
C ASP A 357 -19.92 -38.12 17.79
N LYS A 358 -19.54 -36.85 17.64
CA LYS A 358 -18.14 -36.39 17.69
C LYS A 358 -17.80 -35.82 19.05
N LYS A 359 -16.87 -36.48 19.76
CA LYS A 359 -16.33 -35.98 21.05
C LYS A 359 -15.58 -34.67 20.83
N THR A 360 -16.10 -33.56 21.36
CA THR A 360 -15.63 -32.23 20.98
C THR A 360 -15.38 -31.35 22.20
N LYS A 361 -14.29 -30.58 22.16
CA LYS A 361 -13.92 -29.58 23.17
C LYS A 361 -14.22 -28.17 22.65
N GLY A 362 -14.94 -27.38 23.43
CA GLY A 362 -15.11 -25.94 23.16
C GLY A 362 -13.86 -25.16 23.57
N ILE A 363 -13.36 -24.33 22.67
CA ILE A 363 -12.18 -23.47 22.87
C ILE A 363 -12.61 -22.03 22.60
N PHE A 364 -12.87 -21.29 23.67
CA PHE A 364 -13.22 -19.87 23.59
C PHE A 364 -11.95 -19.03 23.65
N VAL A 365 -11.50 -18.51 22.51
CA VAL A 365 -10.34 -17.62 22.44
C VAL A 365 -10.79 -16.18 22.61
N THR A 366 -10.20 -15.47 23.56
CA THR A 366 -10.59 -14.09 23.86
C THR A 366 -9.43 -13.10 23.82
N ASN A 367 -9.69 -11.95 23.21
CA ASN A 367 -8.85 -10.76 23.24
C ASN A 367 -9.66 -9.59 23.80
N GLN A 368 -10.13 -9.72 25.05
CA GLN A 368 -10.77 -8.64 25.78
C GLN A 368 -9.78 -7.53 26.16
N TYR A 369 -10.27 -6.30 26.32
CA TYR A 369 -9.45 -5.10 26.57
C TYR A 369 -8.34 -4.89 25.53
N ARG A 370 -8.60 -5.23 24.26
CA ARG A 370 -7.56 -5.32 23.20
C ARG A 370 -6.79 -4.03 22.93
N LEU A 371 -7.40 -2.88 23.22
CA LEU A 371 -6.81 -1.55 23.00
C LEU A 371 -5.98 -1.07 24.20
N GLU A 372 -6.05 -1.74 25.35
CA GLU A 372 -5.19 -1.46 26.49
C GLU A 372 -3.82 -2.11 26.32
N ASP A 373 -2.75 -1.46 26.80
CA ASP A 373 -1.40 -2.02 26.82
C ASP A 373 -1.40 -3.37 27.57
N PRO A 374 -1.05 -4.50 26.93
CA PRO A 374 -1.12 -5.82 27.55
C PRO A 374 -0.22 -5.95 28.78
N ARG A 375 0.86 -5.15 28.88
CA ARG A 375 1.74 -5.12 30.06
C ARG A 375 1.06 -4.57 31.30
N LYS A 376 0.01 -3.76 31.13
CA LYS A 376 -0.76 -3.13 32.21
C LYS A 376 -2.13 -3.79 32.41
N SER A 377 -2.67 -4.41 31.37
CA SER A 377 -4.02 -4.97 31.34
C SER A 377 -4.08 -6.49 31.49
N LEU A 378 -2.94 -7.18 31.66
CA LEU A 378 -2.88 -8.66 31.76
C LEU A 378 -3.91 -9.23 32.74
N LYS A 379 -3.99 -8.68 33.96
CA LYS A 379 -4.97 -9.12 34.98
C LYS A 379 -6.41 -8.95 34.52
N LYS A 380 -6.74 -7.84 33.85
CA LYS A 380 -8.08 -7.60 33.30
C LYS A 380 -8.39 -8.58 32.17
N ARG A 381 -7.39 -8.90 31.34
CA ARG A 381 -7.51 -9.83 30.20
C ARG A 381 -7.77 -11.27 30.64
N GLU A 382 -7.41 -11.61 31.87
CA GLU A 382 -7.65 -12.92 32.49
C GLU A 382 -8.83 -12.92 33.46
N GLN A 383 -9.48 -11.78 33.67
CA GLN A 383 -10.59 -11.64 34.60
C GLN A 383 -11.92 -11.90 33.90
N PHE A 384 -12.69 -12.84 34.45
CA PHE A 384 -14.04 -13.18 34.02
C PHE A 384 -15.01 -13.09 35.20
N ALA A 385 -16.27 -12.85 34.93
CA ALA A 385 -17.29 -12.89 35.97
C ALA A 385 -17.52 -14.33 36.46
N GLN A 386 -17.95 -14.47 37.72
CA GLN A 386 -18.11 -15.78 38.35
C GLN A 386 -19.09 -16.69 37.60
N ASN A 387 -20.13 -16.12 37.00
CA ASN A 387 -21.10 -16.86 36.18
C ASN A 387 -20.48 -17.37 34.87
N GLU A 388 -19.53 -16.65 34.27
CA GLU A 388 -18.80 -17.07 33.06
C GLU A 388 -17.87 -18.25 33.36
N ILE A 389 -17.12 -18.16 34.46
CA ILE A 389 -16.25 -19.26 34.92
C ILE A 389 -17.08 -20.51 35.24
N ARG A 390 -18.15 -20.37 36.04
CA ARG A 390 -19.01 -21.50 36.40
C ARG A 390 -19.66 -22.14 35.17
N TYR A 391 -20.06 -21.33 34.18
CA TYR A 391 -20.61 -21.84 32.92
C TYR A 391 -19.56 -22.64 32.16
N ALA A 392 -18.35 -22.09 31.99
CA ALA A 392 -17.25 -22.78 31.33
C ALA A 392 -16.83 -24.07 32.05
N GLU A 393 -16.82 -24.09 33.38
CA GLU A 393 -16.56 -25.29 34.17
C GLU A 393 -17.62 -26.38 33.93
N THR A 394 -18.91 -26.00 33.99
CA THR A 394 -20.05 -26.91 33.80
C THR A 394 -20.08 -27.52 32.39
N ARG A 395 -19.68 -26.73 31.39
CA ARG A 395 -19.66 -27.14 29.97
C ARG A 395 -18.29 -27.61 29.49
N GLU A 396 -17.32 -27.72 30.40
CA GLU A 396 -15.94 -28.07 30.10
C GLU A 396 -15.31 -27.22 28.97
N ILE A 397 -15.62 -25.93 28.90
CA ILE A 397 -15.06 -25.01 27.89
C ILE A 397 -13.67 -24.55 28.32
N CYS A 398 -12.71 -24.55 27.39
CA CYS A 398 -11.40 -23.95 27.57
C CYS A 398 -11.47 -22.46 27.19
N ILE A 399 -11.33 -21.56 28.16
CA ILE A 399 -11.19 -20.12 27.93
C ILE A 399 -9.71 -19.82 27.73
N LEU A 400 -9.31 -19.48 26.52
CA LEU A 400 -7.92 -19.25 26.14
C LEU A 400 -7.69 -17.78 25.78
N PRO A 401 -7.09 -16.98 26.68
CA PRO A 401 -6.68 -15.64 26.33
C PRO A 401 -5.67 -15.65 25.18
N SER A 402 -5.90 -14.80 24.19
CA SER A 402 -5.04 -14.69 22.99
C SER A 402 -3.58 -14.36 23.29
N HIS A 403 -3.28 -13.69 24.42
CA HIS A 403 -1.90 -13.45 24.86
C HIS A 403 -1.17 -14.72 25.29
N GLU A 404 -1.88 -15.75 25.77
CA GLU A 404 -1.28 -17.05 26.09
C GLU A 404 -0.86 -17.79 24.82
N ILE A 405 -1.64 -17.65 23.73
CA ILE A 405 -1.24 -18.16 22.40
C ILE A 405 0.06 -17.46 21.96
N LEU A 406 0.14 -16.14 22.12
CA LEU A 406 1.37 -15.41 21.80
C LEU A 406 2.55 -15.86 22.67
N TYR A 407 2.33 -16.10 23.96
CA TYR A 407 3.35 -16.66 24.86
C TYR A 407 3.91 -17.97 24.30
N ALA A 408 3.04 -18.93 23.93
CA ALA A 408 3.48 -20.19 23.35
C ALA A 408 4.27 -19.99 22.04
N VAL A 409 3.84 -19.07 21.17
CA VAL A 409 4.58 -18.72 19.95
C VAL A 409 5.98 -18.18 20.28
N VAL A 410 6.08 -17.25 21.24
CA VAL A 410 7.35 -16.64 21.67
C VAL A 410 8.28 -17.69 22.25
N GLU A 411 7.78 -18.57 23.12
CA GLU A 411 8.57 -19.64 23.71
C GLU A 411 9.06 -20.65 22.66
N LYS A 412 8.22 -21.01 21.69
CA LYS A 412 8.64 -21.85 20.56
C LYS A 412 9.71 -21.16 19.70
N LEU A 413 9.60 -19.85 19.46
CA LEU A 413 10.62 -19.07 18.76
C LEU A 413 11.95 -19.00 19.52
N LYS A 414 11.92 -19.01 20.85
CA LYS A 414 13.12 -19.13 21.69
C LYS A 414 13.73 -20.55 21.68
N GLY A 415 13.11 -21.50 20.99
CA GLY A 415 13.55 -22.90 20.95
C GLY A 415 13.21 -23.67 22.22
N ASN A 416 12.22 -23.23 23.01
CA ASN A 416 11.79 -23.96 24.20
C ASN A 416 11.20 -25.33 23.80
N PRO A 417 11.86 -26.46 24.14
CA PRO A 417 11.45 -27.78 23.69
C PRO A 417 10.14 -28.25 24.34
N ASN A 418 9.70 -27.60 25.43
CA ASN A 418 8.48 -27.99 26.15
C ASN A 418 7.21 -27.49 25.46
N ILE A 419 7.29 -26.51 24.56
CA ILE A 419 6.13 -26.03 23.78
C ILE A 419 5.92 -26.94 22.56
N THR A 420 5.43 -28.13 22.84
CA THR A 420 5.04 -29.12 21.83
C THR A 420 3.55 -29.03 21.52
N ARG A 421 3.14 -29.61 20.39
CA ARG A 421 1.72 -29.81 20.08
C ARG A 421 1.02 -30.60 21.20
N GLU A 422 1.64 -31.66 21.68
CA GLU A 422 1.14 -32.49 22.78
C GLU A 422 0.93 -31.68 24.07
N PHE A 423 1.87 -30.80 24.44
CA PHE A 423 1.71 -29.93 25.60
C PHE A 423 0.48 -29.02 25.45
N ILE A 424 0.33 -28.38 24.29
CA ILE A 424 -0.80 -27.47 24.00
C ILE A 424 -2.12 -28.23 24.02
N GLU A 425 -2.18 -29.40 23.37
CA GLU A 425 -3.38 -30.25 23.37
C GLU A 425 -3.77 -30.65 24.79
N ASN A 426 -2.81 -31.10 25.62
CA ASN A 426 -3.08 -31.46 27.01
C ASN A 426 -3.58 -30.27 27.84
N LYS A 427 -3.00 -29.08 27.67
CA LYS A 427 -3.45 -27.86 28.37
C LYS A 427 -4.89 -27.49 27.99
N ILE A 428 -5.19 -27.47 26.69
CA ILE A 428 -6.53 -27.15 26.18
C ILE A 428 -7.56 -28.19 26.64
N ALA A 429 -7.22 -29.48 26.52
CA ALA A 429 -8.16 -30.55 26.79
C ALA A 429 -8.53 -30.61 28.28
N ASN A 430 -7.58 -30.36 29.18
CA ASN A 430 -7.79 -30.39 30.63
C ASN A 430 -8.36 -29.09 31.21
N ALA A 431 -8.31 -27.98 30.48
CA ALA A 431 -8.88 -26.71 30.94
C ALA A 431 -10.42 -26.78 31.00
N LYS A 432 -10.99 -26.38 32.14
CA LYS A 432 -12.42 -26.14 32.36
C LYS A 432 -12.56 -24.74 32.96
N GLY A 433 -12.62 -23.73 32.10
CA GLY A 433 -12.40 -22.32 32.46
C GLY A 433 -11.07 -21.79 31.90
N LEU A 434 -10.41 -20.90 32.64
CA LEU A 434 -9.20 -20.21 32.19
C LEU A 434 -8.05 -21.19 31.90
N CYS A 435 -7.52 -21.15 30.68
CA CYS A 435 -6.37 -21.92 30.23
C CYS A 435 -5.14 -21.01 30.11
N LYS A 436 -4.03 -21.46 30.70
CA LYS A 436 -2.73 -20.82 30.60
C LYS A 436 -1.68 -21.78 30.06
N PHE A 437 -0.91 -21.30 29.10
CA PHE A 437 0.28 -21.99 28.61
C PHE A 437 1.51 -21.57 29.38
N SER A 438 1.52 -20.35 29.92
CA SER A 438 2.50 -19.93 30.91
C SER A 438 2.41 -20.79 32.16
N GLU A 439 3.57 -21.14 32.73
CA GLU A 439 3.64 -21.70 34.07
C GLU A 439 3.19 -20.63 35.08
N SER A 440 2.42 -21.06 36.08
CA SER A 440 1.92 -20.20 37.15
C SER A 440 2.98 -19.95 38.21
#